data_AF-A0A2V7SI85-F1
#
_entry.id   AF-A0A2V7SI85-F1
#
_cell.length_a   1.000
_cell.length_b   1.000
_cell.length_c   1.000
_cell.angle_alpha   90.00
_cell.angle_beta   90.00
_cell.angle_gamma   90.00
#
_symmetry.space_group_name_H-M   'P 1'
#
loop_
_entity.id
_entity.type
_entity.pdbx_description
1 polymer ?
#
loop_
_entity_poly.entity_id
_entity_poly.type
_entity_poly.pdbx_seq_one_letter_code
_entity_poly.pdbx_strand_id
1 'polypeptide(L)'
;MISGAFSLTRQAVQLGYLPRVDIEHTSETEAGQIYIPGLNWVLMIACIGLVIGFRSSSRLAAAYGVAVTTDMVFTSILFAVVARDRWKWSLPAVLALAGGFLVVDLGFWGASLLKIPSGGWFPLLVAGAVFTVMTTWNSGRGLLASRLAERSMSMEQLLQRMRDPSLVRVEGTAVYLGRHDVGVPPALLHNLRYNKVVHSRIVLLAMRTDSRARVPEEERVVIEHLAPEFYRVTARHGFAEDPEVPAVLERLRESGLEVDPEEATFFLGRETLLATQRPGMALWRERLFAMLSRNARRATRYFRIPSHRVCELGAEIEL
;
A
#
# COMPACT_ATOMS: atom_id res chain seq x y z
N MET A 1 -11.92 11.59 -17.76
CA MET A 1 -10.45 11.43 -17.66
C MET A 1 -9.94 11.45 -16.23
N ILE A 2 -10.34 12.43 -15.39
CA ILE A 2 -9.89 12.50 -13.98
C ILE A 2 -10.27 11.23 -13.18
N SER A 3 -11.51 10.75 -13.31
CA SER A 3 -11.95 9.49 -12.73
C SER A 3 -11.11 8.28 -13.19
N GLY A 4 -10.70 8.24 -14.46
CA GLY A 4 -9.80 7.22 -14.99
C GLY A 4 -8.42 7.25 -14.32
N ALA A 5 -7.88 8.45 -14.05
CA ALA A 5 -6.63 8.59 -13.31
C ALA A 5 -6.75 8.10 -11.85
N PHE A 6 -7.90 8.30 -11.19
CA PHE A 6 -8.17 7.73 -9.87
C PHE A 6 -8.18 6.20 -9.90
N SER A 7 -8.86 5.61 -10.89
CA SER A 7 -8.91 4.15 -11.07
C SER A 7 -7.52 3.55 -11.32
N LEU A 8 -6.73 4.13 -12.23
CA LEU A 8 -5.37 3.67 -12.52
C LEU A 8 -4.45 3.82 -11.29
N THR A 9 -4.59 4.91 -10.53
CA THR A 9 -3.84 5.12 -9.29
C THR A 9 -4.19 4.05 -8.26
N ARG A 10 -5.48 3.75 -8.06
CA ARG A 10 -5.92 2.67 -7.18
C ARG A 10 -5.36 1.31 -7.62
N GLN A 11 -5.41 0.99 -8.92
CA GLN A 11 -4.85 -0.24 -9.45
C GLN A 11 -3.34 -0.34 -9.17
N ALA A 12 -2.59 0.75 -9.38
CA ALA A 12 -1.17 0.82 -9.07
C ALA A 12 -0.88 0.65 -7.57
N VAL A 13 -1.72 1.20 -6.68
CA VAL A 13 -1.63 0.97 -5.23
C VAL A 13 -1.90 -0.48 -4.86
N GLN A 14 -2.91 -1.11 -5.47
CA GLN A 14 -3.26 -2.52 -5.24
C GLN A 14 -2.17 -3.47 -5.73
N LEU A 15 -1.58 -3.20 -6.90
CA LEU A 15 -0.40 -3.91 -7.41
C LEU A 15 0.87 -3.59 -6.61
N GLY A 16 0.81 -2.58 -5.73
CA GLY A 16 1.89 -2.24 -4.83
C GLY A 16 3.01 -1.40 -5.44
N TYR A 17 2.74 -0.73 -6.56
CA TYR A 17 3.65 0.20 -7.22
C TYR A 17 3.56 1.63 -6.68
N LEU A 18 2.52 1.98 -5.91
CA LEU A 18 2.39 3.28 -5.27
C LEU A 18 2.08 3.16 -3.77
N PRO A 19 2.46 4.17 -2.96
CA PRO A 19 2.04 4.25 -1.56
C PRO A 19 0.52 4.36 -1.46
N ARG A 20 -0.02 3.95 -0.30
CA ARG A 20 -1.44 4.14 -0.01
C ARG A 20 -1.76 5.64 -0.03
N VAL A 21 -2.74 6.02 -0.85
CA VAL A 21 -3.27 7.38 -0.98
C VAL A 21 -4.63 7.48 -0.29
N ASP A 22 -5.03 8.69 0.08
CA ASP A 22 -6.36 8.92 0.67
C ASP A 22 -7.42 8.75 -0.41
N ILE A 23 -8.35 7.83 -0.14
CA ILE A 23 -9.42 7.47 -1.06
C ILE A 23 -10.74 7.77 -0.35
N GLU A 24 -11.47 8.72 -0.89
CA GLU A 24 -12.84 9.02 -0.50
C GLU A 24 -13.78 8.29 -1.47
N HIS A 25 -14.64 7.42 -0.94
CA HIS A 25 -15.66 6.77 -1.75
C HIS A 25 -16.83 7.74 -1.90
N THR A 26 -17.12 8.15 -3.13
CA THR A 26 -18.23 9.09 -3.40
C THR A 26 -19.59 8.39 -3.48
N SER A 27 -19.60 7.05 -3.48
CA SER A 27 -20.81 6.23 -3.39
C SER A 27 -20.62 5.08 -2.41
N GLU A 28 -21.66 4.82 -1.61
CA GLU A 28 -21.71 3.67 -0.68
C GLU A 28 -21.99 2.34 -1.38
N THR A 29 -22.47 2.38 -2.63
CA THR A 29 -22.87 1.20 -3.40
C THR A 29 -21.87 0.83 -4.49
N GLU A 30 -21.22 1.82 -5.10
CA GLU A 30 -20.31 1.62 -6.24
C GLU A 30 -18.86 1.79 -5.82
N ALA A 31 -18.16 0.66 -5.63
CA ALA A 31 -16.74 0.64 -5.29
C ALA A 31 -15.87 1.37 -6.33
N GLY A 32 -16.36 1.54 -7.57
CA GLY A 32 -15.68 2.25 -8.65
C GLY A 32 -15.80 3.78 -8.63
N GLN A 33 -16.62 4.36 -7.75
CA GLN A 33 -16.75 5.80 -7.60
C GLN A 33 -15.82 6.31 -6.50
N ILE A 34 -14.64 6.73 -6.93
CA ILE A 34 -13.50 7.00 -6.08
C ILE A 34 -13.04 8.42 -6.32
N TYR A 35 -12.82 9.17 -5.24
CA TYR A 35 -12.18 10.48 -5.26
C TYR A 35 -10.85 10.41 -4.50
N ILE A 36 -9.78 10.94 -5.11
CA ILE A 36 -8.45 11.00 -4.51
C ILE A 36 -8.07 12.48 -4.42
N PRO A 37 -8.31 13.17 -3.30
CA PRO A 37 -8.13 14.62 -3.18
C PRO A 37 -6.70 15.05 -3.55
N GLY A 38 -5.70 14.34 -3.05
CA GLY A 38 -4.30 14.64 -3.33
C GLY A 38 -3.95 14.54 -4.82
N LEU A 39 -4.44 13.51 -5.51
CA LEU A 39 -4.24 13.38 -6.96
C LEU A 39 -4.99 14.47 -7.72
N ASN A 40 -6.19 14.83 -7.28
CA ASN A 40 -6.97 15.91 -7.91
C ASN A 40 -6.22 17.24 -7.87
N TRP A 41 -5.62 17.61 -6.73
CA TRP A 41 -4.78 18.79 -6.61
C TRP A 41 -3.54 18.74 -7.50
N VAL A 42 -2.86 17.59 -7.56
CA VAL A 42 -1.71 17.40 -8.46
C VAL A 42 -2.11 17.55 -9.92
N LEU A 43 -3.22 16.93 -10.34
CA LEU A 43 -3.74 17.04 -11.70
C LEU A 43 -4.13 18.49 -12.02
N MET A 44 -4.76 19.21 -11.09
CA MET A 44 -5.13 20.61 -11.28
C MET A 44 -3.89 21.48 -11.49
N ILE A 45 -2.88 21.37 -10.62
CA ILE A 45 -1.62 22.13 -10.75
C ILE A 45 -0.91 21.78 -12.07
N ALA A 46 -0.86 20.49 -12.43
CA ALA A 46 -0.27 20.05 -13.69
C ALA A 46 -1.00 20.62 -14.90
N CYS A 47 -2.34 20.63 -14.90
CA CYS A 47 -3.16 21.22 -15.96
C CYS A 47 -2.92 22.73 -16.09
N ILE A 48 -2.93 23.48 -14.98
CA ILE A 48 -2.66 24.93 -14.99
C ILE A 48 -1.24 25.20 -15.50
N GLY A 49 -0.25 24.46 -14.99
CA GLY A 49 1.15 24.56 -15.42
C GLY A 49 1.33 24.26 -16.91
N LEU A 50 0.63 23.25 -17.43
CA LEU A 50 0.61 22.92 -18.85
C LEU A 50 0.05 24.05 -19.71
N VAL A 51 -1.10 24.63 -19.34
CA VAL A 51 -1.72 25.73 -20.09
C VAL A 51 -0.79 26.95 -20.11
N ILE A 52 -0.21 27.31 -18.96
CA ILE A 52 0.72 28.46 -18.83
C ILE A 52 2.04 28.22 -19.57
N GLY A 53 2.57 27.00 -19.53
CA GLY A 53 3.85 26.63 -20.14
C GLY A 53 3.77 26.49 -21.66
N PHE A 54 2.73 25.81 -22.16
CA PHE A 54 2.59 25.52 -23.59
C PHE A 54 2.02 26.70 -24.38
N ARG A 55 1.14 27.53 -23.80
CA ARG A 55 0.54 28.76 -24.38
C ARG A 55 -0.10 28.65 -25.77
N SER A 56 -0.04 27.49 -26.41
CA SER A 56 -0.45 27.23 -27.78
C SER A 56 -1.00 25.82 -27.88
N SER A 57 -2.17 25.70 -28.51
CA SER A 57 -2.88 24.44 -28.72
C SER A 57 -2.09 23.46 -29.59
N SER A 58 -1.23 23.95 -30.50
CA SER A 58 -0.44 23.07 -31.38
C SER A 58 0.63 22.28 -30.64
N ARG A 59 1.31 22.91 -29.67
CA ARG A 59 2.31 22.24 -28.82
C ARG A 59 1.66 21.26 -27.85
N LEU A 60 0.47 21.59 -27.35
CA LEU A 60 -0.32 20.69 -26.50
C LEU A 60 -0.81 19.45 -27.28
N ALA A 61 -1.24 19.64 -28.53
CA ALA A 61 -1.63 18.55 -29.42
C ALA A 61 -0.45 17.61 -29.73
N ALA A 62 0.77 18.15 -29.90
CA ALA A 62 1.98 17.35 -30.06
C ALA A 62 2.25 16.46 -28.83
N ALA A 63 2.13 17.00 -27.62
CA ALA A 63 2.27 16.24 -26.37
C ALA A 63 1.24 15.11 -26.27
N TYR A 64 -0.03 15.41 -26.52
CA TYR A 64 -1.10 14.41 -26.52
C TYR A 64 -0.85 13.30 -27.55
N GLY A 65 -0.42 13.65 -28.76
CA GLY A 65 -0.15 12.70 -29.84
C GLY A 65 0.96 11.69 -29.49
N VAL A 66 2.06 12.14 -28.88
CA VAL A 66 3.14 11.23 -28.43
C VAL A 66 2.65 10.26 -27.37
N ALA A 67 1.88 10.73 -26.38
CA ALA A 67 1.38 9.87 -25.31
C ALA A 67 0.39 8.81 -25.84
N VAL A 68 -0.59 9.22 -26.65
CA VAL A 68 -1.63 8.31 -27.17
C VAL A 68 -1.04 7.30 -28.15
N THR A 69 -0.19 7.74 -29.08
CA THR A 69 0.40 6.78 -30.04
C THR A 69 1.32 5.78 -29.37
N THR A 70 2.03 6.19 -28.29
CA THR A 70 2.83 5.26 -27.48
C THR A 70 1.95 4.25 -26.75
N ASP A 71 0.83 4.69 -26.16
CA ASP A 71 -0.14 3.80 -25.53
C ASP A 71 -0.75 2.82 -26.53
N MET A 72 -1.14 3.28 -27.72
CA MET A 72 -1.66 2.43 -28.80
C MET A 72 -0.68 1.30 -29.17
N VAL A 73 0.61 1.63 -29.38
CA VAL A 73 1.65 0.61 -29.64
C VAL A 73 1.71 -0.42 -28.50
N PHE A 74 1.70 0.01 -27.24
CA PHE A 74 1.69 -0.92 -26.10
C PHE A 74 0.41 -1.77 -26.06
N THR A 75 -0.76 -1.19 -26.31
CA THR A 75 -2.03 -1.94 -26.34
C THR A 75 -2.07 -2.96 -27.47
N SER A 76 -1.54 -2.65 -28.65
CA SER A 76 -1.43 -3.60 -29.77
C SER A 76 -0.50 -4.78 -29.44
N ILE A 77 0.63 -4.53 -28.76
CA ILE A 77 1.53 -5.59 -28.28
C ILE A 77 0.84 -6.44 -27.20
N LEU A 78 0.21 -5.81 -26.20
CA LEU A 78 -0.50 -6.52 -25.14
C LEU A 78 -1.68 -7.33 -25.70
N PHE A 79 -2.40 -6.79 -26.67
CA PHE A 79 -3.46 -7.50 -27.38
C PHE A 79 -2.92 -8.75 -28.07
N ALA A 80 -1.77 -8.67 -28.76
CA ALA A 80 -1.14 -9.83 -29.38
C ALA A 80 -0.82 -10.92 -28.36
N VAL A 81 -0.26 -10.55 -27.20
CA VAL A 81 0.04 -11.48 -26.09
C VAL A 81 -1.24 -12.11 -25.55
N VAL A 82 -2.27 -11.31 -25.26
CA VAL A 82 -3.55 -11.82 -24.73
C VAL A 82 -4.25 -12.75 -25.73
N ALA A 83 -4.32 -12.35 -27.01
CA ALA A 83 -4.92 -13.17 -28.07
C ALA A 83 -4.20 -14.52 -28.22
N ARG A 84 -2.87 -14.54 -28.08
CA ARG A 84 -2.07 -15.77 -28.18
C ARG A 84 -2.16 -16.65 -26.94
N ASP A 85 -1.98 -16.07 -25.75
CA ASP A 85 -1.77 -16.82 -24.52
C ASP A 85 -3.07 -17.16 -23.79
N ARG A 86 -4.04 -16.24 -23.82
CA ARG A 86 -5.34 -16.40 -23.15
C ARG A 86 -6.42 -16.91 -24.08
N TRP A 87 -6.55 -16.31 -25.27
CA TRP A 87 -7.60 -16.70 -26.23
C TRP A 87 -7.18 -17.81 -27.19
N LYS A 88 -5.89 -18.20 -27.18
CA LYS A 88 -5.33 -19.31 -27.97
C LYS A 88 -5.58 -19.18 -29.47
N TRP A 89 -5.63 -17.95 -29.99
CA TRP A 89 -5.77 -17.71 -31.42
C TRP A 89 -4.58 -18.29 -32.20
N SER A 90 -4.82 -18.70 -33.43
CA SER A 90 -3.77 -19.18 -34.32
C SER A 90 -2.79 -18.05 -34.64
N LEU A 91 -1.49 -18.38 -34.75
CA LEU A 91 -0.45 -17.39 -35.03
C LEU A 91 -0.75 -16.53 -36.27
N PRO A 92 -1.28 -17.08 -37.39
CA PRO A 92 -1.65 -16.27 -38.55
C PRO A 92 -2.75 -15.25 -38.25
N ALA A 93 -3.76 -15.60 -37.45
CA ALA A 93 -4.85 -14.68 -37.08
C ALA A 93 -4.36 -13.53 -36.20
N VAL A 94 -3.47 -13.83 -35.25
CA VAL A 94 -2.83 -12.81 -34.40
C VAL A 94 -1.95 -11.89 -35.24
N LEU A 95 -1.11 -12.45 -36.12
CA LEU A 95 -0.23 -11.64 -36.99
C LEU A 95 -1.03 -10.76 -37.96
N ALA A 96 -2.12 -11.27 -38.53
CA ALA A 96 -2.95 -10.49 -39.44
C ALA A 96 -3.60 -9.29 -38.72
N LEU A 97 -4.22 -9.51 -37.55
CA LEU A 97 -4.96 -8.46 -36.86
C LEU A 97 -4.04 -7.57 -36.01
N ALA A 98 -3.30 -8.15 -35.08
CA ALA A 98 -2.42 -7.40 -34.19
C ALA A 98 -1.22 -6.82 -34.93
N GLY A 99 -0.68 -7.53 -35.92
CA GLY A 99 0.37 -6.98 -36.79
C GLY A 99 -0.16 -5.85 -37.67
N GLY A 100 -1.39 -5.97 -38.19
CA GLY A 100 -2.05 -4.89 -38.92
C GLY A 100 -2.20 -3.61 -38.08
N PHE A 101 -2.72 -3.74 -36.85
CA PHE A 101 -2.78 -2.60 -35.92
C PHE A 101 -1.40 -2.06 -35.58
N LEU A 102 -0.44 -2.93 -35.28
CA LEU A 102 0.92 -2.49 -34.92
C LEU A 102 1.61 -1.73 -36.05
N VAL A 103 1.41 -2.11 -37.32
CA VAL A 103 1.96 -1.37 -38.47
C VAL A 103 1.39 0.06 -38.53
N VAL A 104 0.08 0.19 -38.35
CA VAL A 104 -0.59 1.50 -38.34
C VAL A 104 -0.10 2.33 -37.15
N ASP A 105 -0.08 1.74 -35.96
CA ASP A 105 0.35 2.38 -34.72
C ASP A 105 1.81 2.84 -34.79
N LEU A 106 2.71 2.00 -35.32
CA LEU A 106 4.12 2.35 -35.52
C LEU A 106 4.28 3.50 -36.53
N GLY A 107 3.43 3.58 -37.55
CA GLY A 107 3.40 4.71 -38.47
C GLY A 107 3.04 6.02 -37.76
N PHE A 108 1.96 6.01 -36.97
CA PHE A 108 1.54 7.18 -36.18
C PHE A 108 2.54 7.54 -35.08
N TRP A 109 3.11 6.55 -34.41
CA TRP A 109 4.13 6.72 -33.38
C TRP A 109 5.40 7.32 -33.96
N GLY A 110 5.89 6.77 -35.08
CA GLY A 110 7.04 7.30 -35.82
C GLY A 110 6.84 8.76 -36.24
N ALA A 111 5.66 9.12 -36.75
CA ALA A 111 5.32 10.50 -37.08
C ALA A 111 5.25 11.41 -35.83
N SER A 112 4.86 10.85 -34.67
CA SER A 112 4.77 11.57 -33.40
C SER A 112 6.14 11.81 -32.77
N LEU A 113 7.14 10.94 -33.00
CA LEU A 113 8.52 11.13 -32.52
C LEU A 113 9.14 12.43 -33.04
N LEU A 114 8.82 12.84 -34.28
CA LEU A 114 9.29 14.11 -34.86
C LEU A 114 8.74 15.34 -34.11
N LYS A 115 7.66 15.18 -33.34
CA LYS A 115 7.02 16.23 -32.53
C LYS A 115 7.53 16.28 -31.09
N ILE A 116 8.52 15.46 -30.72
CA ILE A 116 9.15 15.50 -29.39
C ILE A 116 9.72 16.90 -29.08
N PRO A 117 10.50 17.55 -29.96
CA PRO A 117 11.07 18.87 -29.67
C PRO A 117 10.01 19.96 -29.53
N SER A 118 8.86 19.83 -30.22
CA SER A 118 7.79 20.83 -30.23
C SER A 118 6.76 20.66 -29.11
N GLY A 119 6.93 19.66 -28.23
CA GLY A 119 6.05 19.47 -27.06
C GLY A 119 5.94 18.03 -26.57
N GLY A 120 6.28 17.05 -27.41
CA GLY A 120 6.21 15.62 -27.08
C GLY A 120 7.19 15.14 -25.99
N TRP A 121 8.19 15.95 -25.63
CA TRP A 121 9.10 15.65 -24.52
C TRP A 121 8.41 15.66 -23.15
N PHE A 122 7.34 16.45 -22.98
CA PHE A 122 6.70 16.63 -21.67
C PHE A 122 6.02 15.35 -21.15
N PRO A 123 5.17 14.64 -21.92
CA PRO A 123 4.63 13.36 -21.48
C PRO A 123 5.70 12.32 -21.15
N LEU A 124 6.80 12.30 -21.90
CA LEU A 124 7.94 11.40 -21.64
C LEU A 124 8.62 11.72 -20.31
N LEU A 125 8.78 13.01 -19.99
CA LEU A 125 9.28 13.47 -18.69
C LEU A 125 8.35 13.02 -17.56
N VAL A 126 7.05 13.25 -17.70
CA VAL A 126 6.04 12.85 -16.70
C VAL A 126 6.04 11.32 -16.52
N ALA A 127 6.06 10.57 -17.62
CA ALA A 127 6.13 9.10 -17.59
C ALA A 127 7.41 8.63 -16.88
N GLY A 128 8.56 9.21 -17.18
CA GLY A 128 9.83 8.91 -16.52
C GLY A 128 9.81 9.23 -15.01
N ALA A 129 9.21 10.36 -14.62
CA ALA A 129 9.06 10.73 -13.21
C ALA A 129 8.15 9.74 -12.46
N VAL A 130 6.97 9.43 -13.00
CA VAL A 130 6.04 8.45 -12.40
C VAL A 130 6.67 7.07 -12.34
N PHE A 131 7.33 6.62 -13.41
CA PHE A 131 8.04 5.35 -13.45
C PHE A 131 9.16 5.28 -12.41
N THR A 132 9.91 6.36 -12.21
CA THR A 132 10.95 6.46 -11.18
C THR A 132 10.36 6.35 -9.78
N VAL A 133 9.22 6.99 -9.53
CA VAL A 133 8.49 6.88 -8.26
C VAL A 133 8.02 5.44 -8.04
N MET A 134 7.39 4.82 -9.05
CA MET A 134 6.84 3.46 -8.95
C MET A 134 7.93 2.42 -8.72
N THR A 135 9.03 2.49 -9.48
CA THR A 135 10.16 1.56 -9.32
C THR A 135 10.88 1.78 -8.00
N THR A 136 11.03 3.03 -7.54
CA THR A 136 11.60 3.35 -6.22
C THR A 136 10.74 2.81 -5.09
N TRP A 137 9.42 2.98 -5.17
CA TRP A 137 8.50 2.43 -4.18
C TRP A 137 8.53 0.90 -4.14
N ASN A 138 8.48 0.26 -5.30
CA ASN A 138 8.51 -1.21 -5.39
C ASN A 138 9.83 -1.77 -4.82
N SER A 139 10.98 -1.23 -5.24
CA SER A 139 12.29 -1.64 -4.72
C SER A 139 12.41 -1.37 -3.21
N GLY A 140 11.98 -0.19 -2.74
CA GLY A 140 12.05 0.18 -1.33
C GLY A 140 11.17 -0.69 -0.44
N ARG A 141 9.96 -1.07 -0.90
CA ARG A 141 9.11 -2.04 -0.17
C ARG A 141 9.75 -3.43 -0.11
N GLY A 142 10.35 -3.90 -1.20
CA GLY A 142 11.07 -5.16 -1.23
C GLY A 142 12.24 -5.16 -0.23
N LEU A 143 13.04 -4.11 -0.25
CA LEU A 143 14.16 -3.95 0.68
C LEU A 143 13.69 -3.89 2.14
N LEU A 144 12.67 -3.07 2.44
CA LEU A 144 12.08 -3.00 3.77
C LEU A 144 11.57 -4.36 4.24
N ALA A 145 10.88 -5.11 3.38
CA ALA A 145 10.40 -6.44 3.70
C ALA A 145 11.56 -7.40 4.02
N SER A 146 12.64 -7.38 3.24
CA SER A 146 13.86 -8.17 3.52
C SER A 146 14.50 -7.78 4.86
N ARG A 147 14.65 -6.49 5.15
CA ARG A 147 15.20 -6.00 6.45
C ARG A 147 14.35 -6.41 7.64
N LEU A 148 13.03 -6.38 7.49
CA LEU A 148 12.09 -6.83 8.51
C LEU A 148 12.16 -8.35 8.69
N ALA A 149 12.30 -9.11 7.60
CA ALA A 149 12.44 -10.57 7.64
C ALA A 149 13.74 -10.99 8.36
N GLU A 150 14.87 -10.30 8.14
CA GLU A 150 16.13 -10.53 8.88
C GLU A 150 15.97 -10.37 10.40
N ARG A 151 15.04 -9.51 10.84
CA ARG A 151 14.74 -9.27 12.26
C ARG A 151 13.53 -10.06 12.77
N SER A 152 12.90 -10.85 11.91
CA SER A 152 11.69 -11.60 12.26
C SER A 152 12.03 -12.84 13.08
N MET A 153 11.08 -13.26 13.90
CA MET A 153 11.15 -14.47 14.71
C MET A 153 9.88 -15.27 14.46
N SER A 154 9.98 -16.59 14.39
CA SER A 154 8.81 -17.43 14.23
C SER A 154 7.92 -17.35 15.47
N MET A 155 6.62 -17.65 15.32
CA MET A 155 5.70 -17.62 16.46
C MET A 155 6.10 -18.66 17.51
N GLU A 156 6.58 -19.81 17.08
CA GLU A 156 7.04 -20.90 17.94
C GLU A 156 8.28 -20.47 18.75
N GLN A 157 9.25 -19.82 18.10
CA GLN A 157 10.43 -19.28 18.77
C GLN A 157 10.07 -18.20 19.80
N LEU A 158 9.11 -17.34 19.47
CA LEU A 158 8.61 -16.33 20.40
C LEU A 158 7.97 -16.98 21.62
N LEU A 159 7.07 -17.95 21.42
CA LEU A 159 6.40 -18.67 22.50
C LEU A 159 7.40 -19.40 23.40
N GLN A 160 8.46 -19.97 22.83
CA GLN A 160 9.56 -20.57 23.61
C GLN A 160 10.31 -19.51 24.42
N ARG A 161 10.64 -18.36 23.81
CA ARG A 161 11.33 -17.26 24.50
C ARG A 161 10.49 -16.66 25.63
N MET A 162 9.18 -16.63 25.49
CA MET A 162 8.26 -16.15 26.53
C MET A 162 8.12 -17.08 27.75
N ARG A 163 8.66 -18.29 27.67
CA ARG A 163 8.77 -19.22 28.82
C ARG A 163 10.04 -18.98 29.63
N ASP A 164 10.92 -18.10 29.19
CA ASP A 164 12.13 -17.75 29.93
C ASP A 164 11.76 -17.13 31.29
N PRO A 165 12.21 -17.71 32.42
CA PRO A 165 11.92 -17.20 33.76
C PRO A 165 12.46 -15.79 34.02
N SER A 166 13.42 -15.31 33.23
CA SER A 166 14.01 -13.98 33.37
C SER A 166 13.11 -12.85 32.87
N LEU A 167 12.02 -13.16 32.16
CA LEU A 167 11.05 -12.17 31.72
C LEU A 167 10.08 -11.81 32.85
N VAL A 168 9.97 -10.52 33.13
CA VAL A 168 9.04 -10.02 34.15
C VAL A 168 7.62 -10.03 33.59
N ARG A 169 6.71 -10.73 34.27
CA ARG A 169 5.27 -10.69 33.97
C ARG A 169 4.60 -9.59 34.78
N VAL A 170 4.00 -8.63 34.08
CA VAL A 170 3.16 -7.57 34.67
C VAL A 170 1.70 -7.90 34.48
N GLU A 171 0.85 -7.49 35.42
CA GLU A 171 -0.60 -7.65 35.29
C GLU A 171 -1.17 -6.72 34.23
N GLY A 172 -2.26 -7.15 33.60
CA GLY A 172 -3.01 -6.39 32.61
C GLY A 172 -2.97 -6.99 31.19
N THR A 173 -3.66 -6.32 30.26
CA THR A 173 -3.78 -6.75 28.87
C THR A 173 -2.96 -5.86 27.96
N ALA A 174 -2.06 -6.44 27.16
CA ALA A 174 -1.34 -5.73 26.10
C ALA A 174 -1.91 -6.08 24.73
N VAL A 175 -2.37 -5.07 24.00
CA VAL A 175 -2.85 -5.21 22.62
C VAL A 175 -1.77 -4.70 21.67
N TYR A 176 -1.13 -5.60 20.93
CA TYR A 176 -0.14 -5.25 19.92
C TYR A 176 -0.80 -5.17 18.55
N LEU A 177 -0.79 -3.99 17.92
CA LEU A 177 -1.34 -3.85 16.58
C LEU A 177 -0.32 -4.28 15.52
N GLY A 178 -0.68 -5.32 14.77
CA GLY A 178 0.06 -5.83 13.63
C GLY A 178 -0.41 -5.21 12.31
N ARG A 179 0.53 -5.01 11.37
CA ARG A 179 0.21 -4.64 9.97
C ARG A 179 -0.29 -5.83 9.14
N HIS A 180 0.03 -7.04 9.57
CA HIS A 180 -0.29 -8.29 8.90
C HIS A 180 -0.98 -9.23 9.89
N ASP A 181 -1.87 -10.08 9.36
CA ASP A 181 -2.58 -11.12 10.09
C ASP A 181 -1.70 -12.32 10.44
N VAL A 182 -0.50 -12.41 9.84
CA VAL A 182 0.47 -13.49 10.06
C VAL A 182 1.81 -12.94 10.54
N GLY A 183 2.40 -13.63 11.52
CA GLY A 183 3.73 -13.32 12.07
C GLY A 183 3.69 -12.64 13.43
N VAL A 184 4.88 -12.29 13.93
CA VAL A 184 5.06 -11.59 15.20
C VAL A 184 5.15 -10.09 14.95
N PRO A 185 4.33 -9.24 15.59
CA PRO A 185 4.46 -7.79 15.49
C PRO A 185 5.85 -7.32 15.95
N PRO A 186 6.56 -6.49 15.17
CA PRO A 186 7.88 -5.98 15.54
C PRO A 186 7.91 -5.26 16.89
N ALA A 187 6.81 -4.59 17.25
CA ALA A 187 6.65 -3.91 18.54
C ALA A 187 6.80 -4.88 19.73
N LEU A 188 6.26 -6.10 19.62
CA LEU A 188 6.40 -7.13 20.67
C LEU A 188 7.84 -7.58 20.80
N LEU A 189 8.53 -7.86 19.70
CA LEU A 189 9.95 -8.23 19.71
C LEU A 189 10.82 -7.12 20.29
N HIS A 190 10.49 -5.86 19.98
CA HIS A 190 11.20 -4.70 20.50
C HIS A 190 10.98 -4.57 22.01
N ASN A 191 9.74 -4.67 22.49
CA ASN A 191 9.42 -4.64 23.92
C ASN A 191 10.17 -5.73 24.69
N LEU A 192 10.16 -6.96 24.17
CA LEU A 192 10.88 -8.09 24.78
C LEU A 192 12.40 -7.88 24.81
N ARG A 193 12.97 -7.26 23.78
CA ARG A 193 14.42 -7.03 23.69
C ARG A 193 14.91 -6.00 24.70
N TYR A 194 14.20 -4.89 24.84
CA TYR A 194 14.67 -3.75 25.61
C TYR A 194 14.05 -3.67 27.00
N ASN A 195 12.74 -3.86 27.11
CA ASN A 195 12.04 -3.77 28.39
C ASN A 195 12.05 -5.10 29.15
N LYS A 196 12.17 -6.23 28.44
CA LYS A 196 12.15 -7.59 29.02
C LYS A 196 10.90 -7.87 29.88
N VAL A 197 9.79 -7.20 29.54
CA VAL A 197 8.50 -7.31 30.22
C VAL A 197 7.49 -7.94 29.28
N VAL A 198 6.62 -8.78 29.84
CA VAL A 198 5.44 -9.34 29.17
C VAL A 198 4.21 -9.10 30.04
N HIS A 199 3.07 -8.84 29.41
CA HIS A 199 1.81 -8.71 30.16
C HIS A 199 1.20 -10.09 30.42
N SER A 200 0.35 -10.20 31.43
CA SER A 200 -0.35 -11.45 31.76
C SER A 200 -1.20 -11.93 30.59
N ARG A 201 -1.87 -11.00 29.89
CA ARG A 201 -2.63 -11.26 28.66
C ARG A 201 -2.06 -10.49 27.47
N ILE A 202 -1.86 -11.17 26.35
CA ILE A 202 -1.36 -10.57 25.10
C ILE A 202 -2.34 -10.85 23.96
N VAL A 203 -2.74 -9.79 23.26
CA VAL A 203 -3.59 -9.85 22.09
C VAL A 203 -2.85 -9.26 20.90
N LEU A 204 -2.61 -10.06 19.86
CA LEU A 204 -2.10 -9.58 18.58
C LEU A 204 -3.29 -9.20 17.70
N LEU A 205 -3.54 -7.90 17.54
CA LEU A 205 -4.65 -7.40 16.75
C LEU A 205 -4.19 -6.99 15.36
N ALA A 206 -4.76 -7.60 14.32
CA ALA A 206 -4.54 -7.22 12.93
C ALA A 206 -5.84 -6.68 12.32
N MET A 207 -5.78 -5.51 11.69
CA MET A 207 -6.91 -4.90 11.00
C MET A 207 -6.80 -5.18 9.50
N ARG A 208 -7.81 -5.84 8.94
CA ARG A 208 -7.86 -6.24 7.53
C ARG A 208 -9.05 -5.59 6.83
N THR A 209 -8.75 -4.80 5.80
CA THR A 209 -9.78 -4.23 4.92
C THR A 209 -10.10 -5.24 3.81
N ASP A 210 -11.37 -5.60 3.67
CA ASP A 210 -11.88 -6.48 2.61
C ASP A 210 -12.34 -5.68 1.38
N SER A 211 -12.44 -6.34 0.24
CA SER A 211 -12.90 -5.74 -1.02
C SER A 211 -14.41 -5.53 -1.08
N ARG A 212 -15.17 -6.12 -0.14
CA ARG A 212 -16.61 -5.93 0.02
C ARG A 212 -16.88 -4.58 0.69
N ALA A 213 -18.03 -3.96 0.40
CA ALA A 213 -18.41 -2.66 0.98
C ALA A 213 -18.58 -2.75 2.50
N ARG A 214 -19.23 -3.82 2.97
CA ARG A 214 -19.44 -4.14 4.38
C ARG A 214 -19.19 -5.64 4.59
N VAL A 215 -18.58 -6.00 5.71
CA VAL A 215 -18.36 -7.40 6.09
C VAL A 215 -19.52 -7.88 6.97
N PRO A 216 -20.10 -9.08 6.75
CA PRO A 216 -21.12 -9.66 7.63
C PRO A 216 -20.61 -9.78 9.06
N GLU A 217 -21.47 -9.57 10.07
CA GLU A 217 -21.04 -9.46 11.47
C GLU A 217 -20.27 -10.68 11.98
N GLU A 218 -20.68 -11.88 11.56
CA GLU A 218 -20.05 -13.16 11.90
C GLU A 218 -18.61 -13.30 11.37
N GLU A 219 -18.27 -12.63 10.25
CA GLU A 219 -16.94 -12.69 9.64
C GLU A 219 -16.01 -11.56 10.12
N ARG A 220 -16.51 -10.63 10.94
CA ARG A 220 -15.76 -9.41 11.32
C ARG A 220 -14.61 -9.68 12.25
N VAL A 221 -14.67 -10.73 13.05
CA VAL A 221 -13.64 -11.02 14.05
C VAL A 221 -13.31 -12.50 14.02
N VAL A 222 -12.04 -12.82 13.83
CA VAL A 222 -11.53 -14.18 13.91
C VAL A 222 -10.53 -14.23 15.05
N ILE A 223 -10.79 -15.09 16.04
CA ILE A 223 -9.94 -15.29 17.21
C ILE A 223 -9.21 -16.62 17.06
N GLU A 224 -7.89 -16.59 17.18
CA GLU A 224 -7.02 -17.77 17.20
C GLU A 224 -6.28 -17.81 18.55
N HIS A 225 -6.38 -18.93 19.24
CA HIS A 225 -5.70 -19.15 20.52
C HIS A 225 -4.30 -19.72 20.29
N LEU A 226 -3.26 -18.93 20.59
CA LEU A 226 -1.87 -19.33 20.32
C LEU A 226 -1.23 -20.04 21.53
N ALA A 227 -1.48 -19.54 22.74
CA ALA A 227 -1.00 -20.09 24.00
C ALA A 227 -1.87 -19.55 25.16
N PRO A 228 -1.74 -20.06 26.41
CA PRO A 228 -2.49 -19.52 27.54
C PRO A 228 -2.33 -18.01 27.67
N GLU A 229 -3.45 -17.29 27.72
CA GLU A 229 -3.52 -15.82 27.76
C GLU A 229 -2.82 -15.12 26.57
N PHE A 230 -2.64 -15.83 25.45
CA PHE A 230 -2.05 -15.31 24.21
C PHE A 230 -2.98 -15.58 23.03
N TYR A 231 -3.57 -14.50 22.51
CA TYR A 231 -4.54 -14.54 21.42
C TYR A 231 -4.02 -13.81 20.18
N ARG A 232 -4.42 -14.28 19.00
CA ARG A 232 -4.37 -13.53 17.76
C ARG A 232 -5.80 -13.20 17.35
N VAL A 233 -6.03 -11.94 17.01
CA VAL A 233 -7.31 -11.43 16.57
C VAL A 233 -7.13 -10.79 15.20
N THR A 234 -7.91 -11.26 14.23
CA THR A 234 -8.03 -10.61 12.92
C THR A 234 -9.39 -9.93 12.83
N ALA A 235 -9.40 -8.61 12.80
CA ALA A 235 -10.61 -7.82 12.60
C ALA A 235 -10.75 -7.43 11.13
N ARG A 236 -11.83 -7.89 10.50
CA ARG A 236 -12.17 -7.63 9.10
C ARG A 236 -13.21 -6.53 9.01
N HIS A 237 -13.00 -5.59 8.09
CA HIS A 237 -13.94 -4.52 7.80
C HIS A 237 -14.00 -4.26 6.30
N GLY A 238 -15.16 -3.82 5.81
CA GLY A 238 -15.32 -3.45 4.41
C GLY A 238 -14.65 -2.13 4.08
N PHE A 239 -14.49 -1.84 2.78
CA PHE A 239 -13.86 -0.58 2.35
C PHE A 239 -14.70 0.68 2.66
N ALA A 240 -16.01 0.51 2.88
CA ALA A 240 -16.92 1.60 3.21
C ALA A 240 -17.18 1.70 4.73
N GLU A 241 -16.48 0.90 5.54
CA GLU A 241 -16.61 0.90 6.99
C GLU A 241 -15.38 1.58 7.61
N ASP A 242 -15.62 2.44 8.60
CA ASP A 242 -14.56 2.98 9.43
C ASP A 242 -14.13 1.94 10.47
N PRO A 243 -12.87 1.48 10.45
CA PRO A 243 -12.39 0.52 11.42
C PRO A 243 -12.09 1.21 12.75
N GLU A 244 -12.90 0.92 13.76
CA GLU A 244 -12.70 1.44 15.11
C GLU A 244 -12.26 0.32 16.05
N VAL A 245 -11.13 0.50 16.73
CA VAL A 245 -10.64 -0.49 17.71
C VAL A 245 -11.64 -0.72 18.84
N PRO A 246 -12.27 0.30 19.46
CA PRO A 246 -13.29 0.08 20.48
C PRO A 246 -14.42 -0.86 20.02
N ALA A 247 -14.96 -0.67 18.82
CA ALA A 247 -16.01 -1.53 18.27
C ALA A 247 -15.54 -2.98 18.02
N VAL A 248 -14.24 -3.18 17.75
CA VAL A 248 -13.66 -4.53 17.66
C VAL A 248 -13.58 -5.18 19.05
N LEU A 249 -13.20 -4.43 20.08
CA LEU A 249 -13.09 -4.93 21.45
C LEU A 249 -14.46 -5.33 22.03
N GLU A 250 -15.50 -4.55 21.74
CA GLU A 250 -16.89 -4.90 22.10
C GLU A 250 -17.31 -6.26 21.50
N ARG A 251 -16.98 -6.50 20.22
CA ARG A 251 -17.27 -7.78 19.56
C ARG A 251 -16.42 -8.94 20.07
N LEU A 252 -15.19 -8.67 20.48
CA LEU A 252 -14.36 -9.68 21.14
C LEU A 252 -15.01 -10.15 22.43
N ARG A 253 -15.60 -9.22 23.19
CA ARG A 253 -16.34 -9.54 24.42
C ARG A 253 -17.53 -10.46 24.14
N GLU A 254 -18.30 -10.20 23.08
CA GLU A 254 -19.41 -11.08 22.65
C GLU A 254 -18.92 -12.47 22.23
N SER A 255 -17.71 -12.54 21.66
CA SER A 255 -17.07 -13.79 21.22
C SER A 255 -16.31 -14.53 22.34
N GLY A 256 -16.42 -14.07 23.59
CA GLY A 256 -15.84 -14.71 24.77
C GLY A 256 -14.42 -14.27 25.15
N LEU A 257 -13.85 -13.24 24.51
CA LEU A 257 -12.58 -12.63 24.89
C LEU A 257 -12.81 -11.20 25.41
N GLU A 258 -12.91 -11.06 26.73
CA GLU A 258 -13.09 -9.76 27.38
C GLU A 258 -11.76 -8.99 27.45
N VAL A 259 -11.73 -7.81 26.81
CA VAL A 259 -10.61 -6.88 26.83
C VAL A 259 -11.18 -5.51 27.14
N ASP A 260 -10.95 -5.03 28.36
CA ASP A 260 -11.37 -3.67 28.74
C ASP A 260 -10.44 -2.64 28.06
N PRO A 261 -10.98 -1.72 27.23
CA PRO A 261 -10.18 -0.69 26.57
C PRO A 261 -9.49 0.30 27.54
N GLU A 262 -10.04 0.51 28.74
CA GLU A 262 -9.47 1.42 29.74
C GLU A 262 -8.31 0.76 30.51
N GLU A 263 -8.37 -0.57 30.71
CA GLU A 263 -7.30 -1.33 31.36
C GLU A 263 -6.25 -1.86 30.37
N ALA A 264 -6.58 -2.00 29.10
CA ALA A 264 -5.63 -2.46 28.10
C ALA A 264 -4.58 -1.38 27.75
N THR A 265 -3.35 -1.81 27.50
CA THR A 265 -2.28 -0.97 26.93
C THR A 265 -2.11 -1.31 25.45
N PHE A 266 -2.22 -0.30 24.59
CA PHE A 266 -2.11 -0.48 23.14
C PHE A 266 -0.69 -0.19 22.67
N PHE A 267 0.00 -1.23 22.21
CA PHE A 267 1.35 -1.13 21.65
C PHE A 267 1.28 -0.96 20.14
N LEU A 268 1.84 0.17 19.68
CA LEU A 268 1.90 0.52 18.27
C LEU A 268 3.36 0.51 17.82
N GLY A 269 3.67 -0.34 16.84
CA GLY A 269 4.97 -0.34 16.19
C GLY A 269 5.11 0.86 15.27
N ARG A 270 6.17 1.65 15.46
CA ARG A 270 6.52 2.77 14.58
C ARG A 270 7.86 2.51 13.92
N GLU A 271 7.85 2.36 12.60
CA GLU A 271 9.07 2.18 11.81
C GLU A 271 9.52 3.53 11.26
N THR A 272 10.69 4.01 11.69
CA THR A 272 11.34 5.17 11.09
C THR A 272 12.39 4.68 10.10
N LEU A 273 12.19 4.99 8.83
CA LEU A 273 13.11 4.59 7.76
C LEU A 273 14.27 5.59 7.66
N LEU A 274 15.49 5.10 7.81
CA LEU A 274 16.73 5.87 7.66
C LEU A 274 17.40 5.49 6.33
N ALA A 275 17.64 6.50 5.48
CA ALA A 275 18.44 6.34 4.27
C ALA A 275 19.92 6.33 4.67
N THR A 276 20.62 5.23 4.41
CA THR A 276 22.02 5.04 4.85
C THR A 276 22.91 4.68 3.66
N GLN A 277 24.22 4.51 3.88
CA GLN A 277 25.12 4.01 2.83
C GLN A 277 25.12 2.47 2.73
N ARG A 278 24.18 1.81 3.42
CA ARG A 278 24.08 0.36 3.41
C ARG A 278 23.68 -0.09 2.00
N PRO A 279 24.25 -1.19 1.49
CA PRO A 279 23.90 -1.67 0.15
C PRO A 279 22.42 -2.07 0.10
N GLY A 280 21.69 -1.45 -0.83
CA GLY A 280 20.27 -1.71 -1.09
C GLY A 280 19.75 -0.96 -2.31
N MET A 281 19.85 0.37 -2.32
CA MET A 281 19.42 1.22 -3.43
C MET A 281 20.23 2.52 -3.47
N ALA A 282 20.16 3.28 -4.56
CA ALA A 282 20.84 4.57 -4.62
C ALA A 282 20.30 5.53 -3.54
N LEU A 283 21.17 6.27 -2.86
CA LEU A 283 20.82 7.11 -1.70
C LEU A 283 19.68 8.10 -1.97
N TRP A 284 19.61 8.68 -3.18
CA TRP A 284 18.52 9.58 -3.55
C TRP A 284 17.18 8.85 -3.68
N ARG A 285 17.17 7.58 -4.14
CA ARG A 285 15.97 6.74 -4.17
C ARG A 285 15.55 6.37 -2.75
N GLU A 286 16.48 6.16 -1.82
CA GLU A 286 16.16 5.87 -0.42
C GLU A 286 15.50 7.06 0.25
N ARG A 287 16.05 8.26 0.03
CA ARG A 287 15.45 9.50 0.51
C ARG A 287 14.05 9.71 -0.08
N LEU A 288 13.87 9.42 -1.37
CA LEU A 288 12.55 9.48 -2.00
C LEU A 288 11.58 8.46 -1.38
N PHE A 289 12.01 7.20 -1.19
CA PHE A 289 11.21 6.16 -0.56
C PHE A 289 10.84 6.52 0.89
N ALA A 290 11.79 7.00 1.69
CA ALA A 290 11.54 7.46 3.06
C ALA A 290 10.57 8.64 3.10
N MET A 291 10.69 9.60 2.17
CA MET A 291 9.76 10.73 2.05
C MET A 291 8.35 10.27 1.67
N LEU A 292 8.22 9.39 0.67
CA LEU A 292 6.95 8.79 0.26
C LEU A 292 6.31 7.98 1.39
N SER A 293 7.11 7.20 2.12
CA SER A 293 6.64 6.38 3.26
C SER A 293 6.16 7.25 4.42
N ARG A 294 6.85 8.36 4.70
CA ARG A 294 6.45 9.33 5.73
C ARG A 294 5.15 10.06 5.39
N ASN A 295 4.92 10.31 4.10
CA ASN A 295 3.73 10.96 3.58
C ASN A 295 2.57 9.97 3.31
N ALA A 296 2.86 8.67 3.25
CA ALA A 296 1.84 7.64 3.23
C ALA A 296 1.08 7.62 4.56
N ARG A 297 -0.22 7.33 4.50
CA ARG A 297 -1.18 7.48 5.60
C ARG A 297 -0.64 6.91 6.93
N ARG A 298 -0.68 7.73 8.00
CA ARG A 298 -0.38 7.30 9.37
C ARG A 298 -1.51 6.41 9.88
N ALA A 299 -1.19 5.18 10.27
CA ALA A 299 -2.19 4.21 10.76
C ALA A 299 -2.84 4.64 12.09
N THR A 300 -2.17 5.47 12.89
CA THR A 300 -2.55 5.83 14.25
C THR A 300 -3.82 6.66 14.38
N ARG A 301 -4.12 7.56 13.43
CA ARG A 301 -5.32 8.42 13.51
C ARG A 301 -6.57 7.76 12.94
N TYR A 302 -6.42 6.64 12.22
CA TYR A 302 -7.51 5.99 11.52
C TYR A 302 -8.33 5.07 12.44
N PHE A 303 -7.71 4.46 13.44
CA PHE A 303 -8.33 3.42 14.28
C PHE A 303 -9.00 3.93 15.58
N ARG A 304 -9.05 5.26 15.78
CA ARG A 304 -9.62 5.93 16.98
C ARG A 304 -9.24 5.28 18.32
N ILE A 305 -7.96 4.93 18.48
CA ILE A 305 -7.46 4.31 19.71
C ILE A 305 -7.44 5.37 20.83
N PRO A 306 -7.85 5.04 22.07
CA PRO A 306 -7.77 5.96 23.21
C PRO A 306 -6.35 6.50 23.40
N SER A 307 -6.15 7.80 23.18
CA SER A 307 -4.82 8.43 23.08
C SER A 307 -3.98 8.37 24.35
N HIS A 308 -4.60 8.17 25.52
CA HIS A 308 -3.94 8.14 26.82
C HIS A 308 -3.44 6.74 27.24
N ARG A 309 -3.75 5.68 26.47
CA ARG A 309 -3.31 4.29 26.72
C ARG A 309 -2.45 3.72 25.58
N VAL A 310 -1.95 4.59 24.70
CA VAL A 310 -1.11 4.22 23.56
C VAL A 310 0.37 4.31 23.95
N CYS A 311 1.08 3.20 23.77
CA CYS A 311 2.53 3.14 23.80
C CYS A 311 3.07 2.96 22.37
N GLU A 312 3.72 3.99 21.82
CA GLU A 312 4.43 3.87 20.54
C GLU A 312 5.86 3.34 20.78
N LEU A 313 6.16 2.16 20.22
CA LEU A 313 7.50 1.59 20.21
C LEU A 313 8.15 1.86 18.85
N GLY A 314 9.08 2.82 18.84
CA GLY A 314 9.85 3.20 17.67
C GLY A 314 10.98 2.22 17.38
N ALA A 315 11.09 1.77 16.14
CA ALA A 315 12.26 1.08 15.61
C ALA A 315 12.82 1.84 14.42
N GLU A 316 14.12 2.09 14.45
CA GLU A 316 14.84 2.61 13.30
C GLU A 316 15.24 1.45 12.38
N ILE A 317 14.91 1.60 11.11
CA ILE A 317 15.24 0.65 10.06
C ILE A 317 16.09 1.37 9.04
N GLU A 318 17.35 0.97 8.96
CA GLU A 318 18.27 1.37 7.90
C GLU A 318 17.90 0.61 6.62
N LEU A 319 17.68 1.36 5.56
CA LEU A 319 17.52 0.83 4.20
C LEU A 319 18.89 0.42 3.67
#